data_AF-U2E594-F1
#
_entry.id   AF-U2E594-F1
#
_cell.length_a   1.000
_cell.length_b   1.000
_cell.length_c   1.000
_cell.angle_alpha   90.00
_cell.angle_beta   90.00
_cell.angle_gamma   90.00
#
_symmetry.space_group_name_H-M   'P 1'
#
loop_
_entity.id
_entity.type
_entity.pdbx_description
1 polymer ?
#
loop_
_entity_poly.entity_id
_entity_poly.type
_entity_poly.pdbx_seq_one_letter_code
_entity_poly.pdbx_strand_id
1 'polypeptide(L)'
;MTTGPHTKLEALSRRRVLTAGGISLVSVLSGCSESADTSTESDTTMRYTAVRESEVYLGPNISSDLPSYVTVVDDATAADVAIVASDTTITGETVVDWLVDGLPTGVYGEPAISRFMELLREGGGTDRFDGSYLSAGNEPHDIAVFAPEGDELHSYTGKIGEEPTLVRVLDGVVEWLMDNSYSDM
;
A
#
# COMPACT_ATOMS: atom_id res chain seq x y z
N MET A 1 -43.18 -27.76 13.48
CA MET A 1 -41.83 -27.93 12.91
C MET A 1 -41.41 -26.58 12.35
N THR A 2 -40.43 -25.97 13.00
CA THR A 2 -39.92 -24.64 12.70
C THR A 2 -38.68 -24.79 11.82
N THR A 3 -38.59 -24.04 10.73
CA THR A 3 -37.34 -23.87 9.98
C THR A 3 -37.31 -22.44 9.48
N GLY A 4 -36.54 -21.60 10.18
CA GLY A 4 -36.28 -20.22 9.77
C GLY A 4 -35.26 -20.16 8.62
N PRO A 5 -35.28 -19.10 7.80
CA PRO A 5 -34.27 -18.90 6.78
C PRO A 5 -32.93 -18.51 7.41
N HIS A 6 -31.87 -19.23 7.02
CA HIS A 6 -30.48 -18.90 7.31
C HIS A 6 -30.14 -17.55 6.66
N THR A 7 -29.91 -16.53 7.48
CA THR A 7 -29.23 -15.30 7.06
C THR A 7 -27.77 -15.65 6.74
N LYS A 8 -27.46 -15.67 5.44
CA LYS A 8 -26.10 -15.59 4.91
C LYS A 8 -25.57 -14.21 5.31
N LEU A 9 -24.79 -14.13 6.39
CA LEU A 9 -24.01 -12.95 6.72
C LEU A 9 -22.94 -12.84 5.65
N GLU A 10 -23.19 -11.99 4.65
CA GLU A 10 -22.19 -11.60 3.68
C GLU A 10 -21.05 -10.94 4.44
N ALA A 11 -19.84 -11.48 4.26
CA ALA A 11 -18.63 -10.90 4.77
C ALA A 11 -18.43 -9.54 4.09
N LEU A 12 -18.97 -8.49 4.71
CA LEU A 12 -18.69 -7.11 4.34
C LEU A 12 -17.19 -6.89 4.56
N SER A 13 -16.46 -6.71 3.46
CA SER A 13 -15.09 -6.23 3.45
C SER A 13 -14.97 -5.00 4.35
N ARG A 14 -13.93 -4.99 5.19
CA ARG A 14 -13.65 -3.94 6.19
C ARG A 14 -13.53 -2.53 5.59
N ARG A 15 -13.36 -2.40 4.27
CA ARG A 15 -13.33 -1.13 3.52
C ARG A 15 -14.52 -0.20 3.80
N ARG A 16 -15.66 -0.69 4.32
CA ARG A 16 -16.84 0.15 4.65
C ARG A 16 -17.05 0.49 6.12
N VAL A 17 -16.16 0.10 7.05
CA VAL A 17 -16.44 0.22 8.50
C VAL A 17 -15.73 1.41 9.18
N LEU A 18 -14.89 2.17 8.47
CA LEU A 18 -14.20 3.34 9.04
C LEU A 18 -15.10 4.57 9.31
N THR A 19 -16.43 4.46 9.17
CA THR A 19 -17.36 5.61 9.24
C THR A 19 -18.09 5.79 10.58
N ALA A 20 -17.57 5.33 11.72
CA ALA A 20 -18.21 5.62 13.01
C ALA A 20 -17.27 5.47 14.22
N GLY A 21 -16.45 6.50 14.48
CA GLY A 21 -15.57 6.52 15.67
C GLY A 21 -15.19 7.91 16.17
N GLY A 22 -15.95 8.95 15.84
CA GLY A 22 -15.73 10.30 16.36
C GLY A 22 -16.15 10.41 17.84
N ILE A 23 -15.31 9.97 18.76
CA ILE A 23 -15.48 10.24 20.20
C ILE A 23 -14.71 11.52 20.54
N SER A 24 -15.47 12.60 20.71
CA SER A 24 -15.03 13.84 21.33
C SER A 24 -14.60 13.61 22.77
N LEU A 25 -13.36 13.96 23.12
CA LEU A 25 -13.00 14.36 24.49
C LEU A 25 -12.01 15.54 24.46
N VAL A 26 -12.58 16.74 24.61
CA VAL A 26 -11.90 17.95 25.07
C VAL A 26 -11.59 17.80 26.56
N SER A 27 -10.32 17.93 26.99
CA SER A 27 -9.92 18.31 28.36
C SER A 27 -8.40 18.62 28.48
N VAL A 28 -7.99 19.82 28.08
CA VAL A 28 -7.31 20.86 28.88
C VAL A 28 -6.26 20.47 29.97
N LEU A 29 -5.04 21.04 29.81
CA LEU A 29 -4.01 21.47 30.78
C LEU A 29 -3.07 20.45 31.49
N SER A 30 -1.76 20.53 31.23
CA SER A 30 -0.72 21.10 32.15
C SER A 30 0.69 20.49 31.96
N GLY A 31 1.65 21.32 31.54
CA GLY A 31 3.00 21.48 32.14
C GLY A 31 3.97 20.30 32.36
N CYS A 32 5.11 20.41 31.65
CA CYS A 32 6.50 20.19 32.10
C CYS A 32 7.06 18.76 32.33
N SER A 33 7.88 18.37 31.33
CA SER A 33 9.25 17.83 31.43
C SER A 33 9.59 16.73 32.44
N GLU A 34 9.91 15.55 31.93
CA GLU A 34 11.08 14.80 32.41
C GLU A 34 11.69 13.98 31.26
N SER A 35 12.93 14.31 30.93
CA SER A 35 13.76 13.57 29.98
C SER A 35 14.22 12.26 30.61
N ALA A 36 13.96 11.15 29.94
CA ALA A 36 14.69 9.90 30.14
C ALA A 36 15.00 9.30 28.77
N ASP A 37 16.28 9.39 28.39
CA ASP A 37 16.90 8.66 27.29
C ASP A 37 16.43 7.20 27.27
N THR A 38 15.75 6.79 26.20
CA THR A 38 15.73 5.40 25.73
C THR A 38 15.44 5.38 24.23
N SER A 39 16.50 5.11 23.47
CA SER A 39 16.52 4.48 22.15
C SER A 39 16.08 5.30 20.94
N THR A 40 17.03 5.42 20.01
CA THR A 40 17.04 6.02 18.67
C THR A 40 16.00 5.45 17.67
N GLU A 41 14.90 4.84 18.13
CA GLU A 41 13.81 4.34 17.28
C GLU A 41 12.63 5.33 17.16
N SER A 42 12.64 6.43 17.93
CA SER A 42 11.50 7.36 17.98
C SER A 42 11.40 8.35 16.82
N ASP A 43 12.49 8.62 16.08
CA ASP A 43 12.47 9.64 15.01
C ASP A 43 11.95 9.08 13.67
N THR A 44 12.29 7.85 13.32
CA THR A 44 11.76 7.18 12.11
C THR A 44 10.31 6.72 12.29
N THR A 45 9.93 6.32 13.50
CA THR A 45 8.57 5.87 13.82
C THR A 45 7.52 6.98 13.76
N MET A 46 7.91 8.25 13.99
CA MET A 46 7.04 9.41 13.77
C MET A 46 7.00 9.88 12.31
N ARG A 47 8.03 9.57 11.51
CA ARG A 47 8.10 9.98 10.10
C ARG A 47 7.17 9.23 9.17
N TYR A 48 6.86 7.96 9.48
CA TYR A 48 6.07 7.09 8.61
C TYR A 48 4.79 6.66 9.32
N THR A 49 3.92 7.62 9.60
CA THR A 49 2.71 7.36 10.41
C THR A 49 1.63 6.68 9.57
N ALA A 50 1.58 6.96 8.26
CA ALA A 50 0.54 6.42 7.39
C ALA A 50 0.70 4.90 7.22
N VAL A 51 1.92 4.44 6.90
CA VAL A 51 2.18 3.00 6.69
C VAL A 51 1.97 2.13 7.94
N ARG A 52 1.99 2.72 9.15
CA ARG A 52 1.77 2.00 10.42
C ARG A 52 0.34 1.48 10.58
N GLU A 53 -0.61 2.14 9.96
CA GLU A 53 -2.03 1.78 10.06
C GLU A 53 -2.50 0.92 8.87
N SER A 54 -1.57 0.58 7.95
CA SER A 54 -1.88 -0.17 6.73
C SER A 54 -1.40 -1.60 6.74
N GLU A 55 -2.17 -2.44 6.04
CA GLU A 55 -1.86 -3.84 5.77
C GLU A 55 -1.13 -3.95 4.43
N VAL A 56 0.06 -4.53 4.42
CA VAL A 56 0.91 -4.69 3.22
C VAL A 56 0.94 -6.15 2.82
N TYR A 57 0.63 -6.46 1.56
CA TYR A 57 0.89 -7.76 1.00
C TYR A 57 2.30 -7.78 0.39
N LEU A 58 3.12 -8.73 0.83
CA LEU A 58 4.39 -9.03 0.19
C LEU A 58 4.28 -10.37 -0.54
N GLY A 59 4.50 -10.30 -1.85
CA GLY A 59 4.52 -11.45 -2.72
C GLY A 59 5.63 -12.43 -2.34
N PRO A 60 5.53 -13.68 -2.83
CA PRO A 60 6.54 -14.70 -2.60
C PRO A 60 7.91 -14.19 -3.07
N ASN A 61 8.96 -14.61 -2.35
CA ASN A 61 10.37 -14.26 -2.59
C ASN A 61 10.81 -12.85 -2.17
N ILE A 62 9.91 -12.01 -1.62
CA ILE A 62 10.33 -10.79 -0.94
C ILE A 62 10.71 -11.13 0.50
N SER A 63 12.00 -11.09 0.78
CA SER A 63 12.52 -11.04 2.15
C SER A 63 13.00 -9.62 2.41
N SER A 64 12.14 -8.77 2.97
CA SER A 64 12.51 -7.41 3.39
C SER A 64 12.52 -7.32 4.91
N ASP A 65 13.57 -6.71 5.46
CA ASP A 65 13.60 -6.25 6.85
C ASP A 65 12.68 -5.03 6.96
N LEU A 66 11.36 -5.29 6.97
CA LEU A 66 10.38 -4.27 7.29
C LEU A 66 10.41 -3.99 8.80
N PRO A 67 10.25 -2.72 9.21
CA PRO A 67 10.06 -2.40 10.61
C PRO A 67 8.85 -3.14 11.19
N SER A 68 8.93 -3.52 12.47
CA SER A 68 7.89 -4.31 13.14
C SER A 68 6.52 -3.64 13.24
N TYR A 69 6.44 -2.34 12.93
CA TYR A 69 5.19 -1.60 12.89
C TYR A 69 4.45 -1.70 11.54
N VAL A 70 5.08 -2.27 10.51
CA VAL A 70 4.41 -2.54 9.23
C VAL A 70 3.72 -3.89 9.35
N THR A 71 2.40 -3.91 9.13
CA THR A 71 1.61 -5.14 9.21
C THR A 71 1.65 -5.85 7.86
N VAL A 72 2.26 -7.04 7.79
CA VAL A 72 2.26 -7.86 6.58
C VAL A 72 1.14 -8.89 6.63
N VAL A 73 0.35 -8.98 5.56
CA VAL A 73 -0.75 -9.95 5.41
C VAL A 73 -0.45 -10.97 4.33
N ASP A 74 -0.97 -12.19 4.50
CA ASP A 74 -0.74 -13.31 3.57
C ASP A 74 -1.65 -13.28 2.32
N ASP A 75 -2.67 -12.40 2.31
CA ASP A 75 -3.67 -12.29 1.25
C ASP A 75 -3.73 -10.86 0.71
N ALA A 76 -3.50 -10.70 -0.60
CA ALA A 76 -3.52 -9.39 -1.26
C ALA A 76 -4.88 -8.68 -1.16
N THR A 77 -5.98 -9.41 -1.03
CA THR A 77 -7.33 -8.83 -0.91
C THR A 77 -7.59 -8.19 0.45
N ALA A 78 -6.76 -8.49 1.45
CA ALA A 78 -6.76 -7.87 2.76
C ALA A 78 -5.74 -6.74 2.89
N ALA A 79 -4.96 -6.45 1.84
CA ALA A 79 -3.93 -5.42 1.87
C ALA A 79 -4.45 -4.07 1.35
N ASP A 80 -3.82 -3.01 1.82
CA ASP A 80 -3.93 -1.66 1.29
C ASP A 80 -2.93 -1.43 0.14
N VAL A 81 -1.84 -2.20 0.10
CA VAL A 81 -0.83 -2.17 -0.98
C VAL A 81 -0.24 -3.57 -1.18
N ALA A 82 -0.07 -3.96 -2.44
CA ALA A 82 0.56 -5.21 -2.83
C ALA A 82 1.92 -4.98 -3.48
N ILE A 83 2.97 -5.62 -2.98
CA ILE A 83 4.31 -5.58 -3.56
C ILE A 83 4.69 -6.99 -3.98
N VAL A 84 5.14 -7.18 -5.22
CA VAL A 84 5.62 -8.48 -5.73
C VAL A 84 7.09 -8.40 -6.11
N ALA A 85 7.82 -9.51 -6.02
CA ALA A 85 9.21 -9.54 -6.44
C ALA A 85 9.33 -9.39 -7.97
N SER A 86 10.48 -8.91 -8.45
CA SER A 86 10.76 -8.81 -9.89
C SER A 86 10.75 -10.18 -10.59
N ASP A 87 11.08 -11.25 -9.85
CA ASP A 87 11.02 -12.65 -10.29
C ASP A 87 9.71 -13.37 -9.90
N THR A 88 8.65 -12.60 -9.60
CA THR A 88 7.36 -13.13 -9.16
C THR A 88 6.73 -14.11 -10.17
N THR A 89 5.99 -15.08 -9.63
CA THR A 89 5.10 -15.96 -10.41
C THR A 89 3.67 -15.40 -10.55
N ILE A 90 3.37 -14.27 -9.91
CA ILE A 90 2.10 -13.55 -10.08
C ILE A 90 2.00 -13.06 -11.53
N THR A 91 0.86 -13.31 -12.17
CA THR A 91 0.65 -12.99 -13.59
C THR A 91 0.26 -11.53 -13.80
N GLY A 92 0.46 -11.04 -15.02
CA GLY A 92 -0.04 -9.73 -15.43
C GLY A 92 -1.55 -9.55 -15.25
N GLU A 93 -2.35 -10.59 -15.51
CA GLU A 93 -3.81 -10.57 -15.31
C GLU A 93 -4.16 -10.26 -13.85
N THR A 94 -3.50 -10.94 -12.88
CA THR A 94 -3.72 -10.68 -11.46
C THR A 94 -3.31 -9.26 -11.05
N VAL A 95 -2.20 -8.75 -11.58
CA VAL A 95 -1.75 -7.38 -11.31
C VAL A 95 -2.76 -6.37 -11.85
N VAL A 96 -3.28 -6.58 -13.06
CA VAL A 96 -4.29 -5.71 -13.65
C VAL A 96 -5.57 -5.75 -12.81
N ASP A 97 -6.05 -6.93 -12.43
CA ASP A 97 -7.25 -7.08 -11.58
C ASP A 97 -7.10 -6.31 -10.26
N TRP A 98 -5.95 -6.40 -9.58
CA TRP A 98 -5.68 -5.62 -8.37
C TRP A 98 -5.77 -4.11 -8.62
N LEU A 99 -5.16 -3.60 -9.70
CA LEU A 99 -5.24 -2.18 -10.02
C LEU A 99 -6.67 -1.75 -10.38
N VAL A 100 -7.44 -2.60 -11.07
CA VAL A 100 -8.87 -2.34 -11.35
C VAL A 100 -9.69 -2.25 -10.07
N ASP A 101 -9.39 -3.09 -9.08
CA ASP A 101 -10.04 -3.10 -7.77
C ASP A 101 -9.55 -2.00 -6.82
N GLY A 102 -8.67 -1.12 -7.31
CA GLY A 102 -8.12 0.00 -6.56
C GLY A 102 -7.10 -0.44 -5.50
N LEU A 103 -6.35 -1.51 -5.75
CA LEU A 103 -5.23 -1.95 -4.91
C LEU A 103 -3.91 -1.45 -5.53
N PRO A 104 -3.26 -0.45 -4.93
CA PRO A 104 -1.91 -0.05 -5.31
C PRO A 104 -0.99 -1.26 -5.38
N THR A 105 -0.30 -1.41 -6.50
CA THR A 105 0.53 -2.58 -6.79
C THR A 105 1.91 -2.17 -7.23
N GLY A 106 2.94 -2.84 -6.72
CA GLY A 106 4.33 -2.53 -7.04
C GLY A 106 5.21 -3.74 -7.24
N VAL A 107 6.39 -3.49 -7.83
CA VAL A 107 7.46 -4.47 -8.00
C VAL A 107 8.65 -4.08 -7.14
N TYR A 108 9.25 -5.07 -6.50
CA TYR A 108 10.48 -4.99 -5.73
C TYR A 108 11.60 -5.80 -6.41
N GLY A 109 12.77 -5.19 -6.58
CA GLY A 109 13.94 -5.70 -7.30
C GLY A 109 14.14 -5.00 -8.65
N GLU A 110 15.40 -4.72 -8.99
CA GLU A 110 15.77 -4.09 -10.26
C GLU A 110 15.63 -5.07 -11.45
N PRO A 111 15.01 -4.67 -12.58
CA PRO A 111 14.40 -3.37 -12.87
C PRO A 111 12.90 -3.32 -12.54
N ALA A 112 12.52 -2.65 -11.44
CA ALA A 112 11.16 -2.69 -10.91
C ALA A 112 10.12 -2.12 -11.90
N ILE A 113 10.41 -0.94 -12.48
CA ILE A 113 9.51 -0.31 -13.46
C ILE A 113 9.35 -1.18 -14.69
N SER A 114 10.47 -1.63 -15.30
CA SER A 114 10.40 -2.43 -16.51
C SER A 114 9.62 -3.72 -16.30
N ARG A 115 9.80 -4.36 -15.15
CA ARG A 115 9.03 -5.57 -14.83
C ARG A 115 7.54 -5.28 -14.60
N PHE A 116 7.20 -4.19 -13.92
CA PHE A 116 5.80 -3.79 -13.75
C PHE A 116 5.12 -3.53 -15.10
N MET A 117 5.83 -2.87 -16.02
CA MET A 117 5.34 -2.58 -17.37
C MET A 117 5.13 -3.85 -18.20
N GLU A 118 6.01 -4.83 -18.04
CA GLU A 118 5.82 -6.16 -18.65
C GLU A 118 4.57 -6.85 -18.11
N LEU A 119 4.37 -6.85 -16.79
CA LEU A 119 3.16 -7.40 -16.16
C LEU A 119 1.89 -6.70 -16.65
N LEU A 120 1.88 -5.37 -16.72
CA LEU A 120 0.75 -4.62 -17.29
C LEU A 120 0.46 -5.05 -18.74
N ARG A 121 1.49 -5.20 -19.57
CA ARG A 121 1.32 -5.63 -20.97
C ARG A 121 0.83 -7.08 -21.06
N GLU A 122 1.37 -7.97 -20.24
CA GLU A 122 0.95 -9.38 -20.15
C GLU A 122 -0.53 -9.51 -19.76
N GLY A 123 -1.00 -8.66 -18.84
CA GLY A 123 -2.40 -8.62 -18.39
C GLY A 123 -3.35 -7.78 -19.26
N GLY A 124 -2.88 -7.17 -20.34
CA GLY A 124 -3.71 -6.28 -21.18
C GLY A 124 -4.05 -4.93 -20.54
N GLY A 125 -3.35 -4.52 -19.48
CA GLY A 125 -3.57 -3.26 -18.77
C GLY A 125 -3.16 -2.01 -19.55
N THR A 126 -2.34 -2.14 -20.60
CA THR A 126 -1.89 -0.99 -21.41
C THR A 126 -3.01 -0.30 -22.18
N ASP A 127 -4.11 -1.02 -22.46
CA ASP A 127 -5.30 -0.44 -23.11
C ASP A 127 -6.27 0.16 -22.08
N ARG A 128 -6.09 -0.18 -20.80
CA ARG A 128 -6.98 0.21 -19.71
C ARG A 128 -6.49 1.45 -18.95
N PHE A 129 -5.19 1.53 -18.70
CA PHE A 129 -4.60 2.66 -17.98
C PHE A 129 -3.93 3.62 -18.96
N ASP A 130 -4.14 4.92 -18.78
CA ASP A 130 -3.48 5.97 -19.56
C ASP A 130 -1.96 5.89 -19.35
N GLY A 131 -1.19 6.13 -20.41
CA GLY A 131 0.27 6.01 -20.46
C GLY A 131 1.03 6.99 -19.57
N SER A 132 0.35 7.72 -18.69
CA SER A 132 0.92 8.69 -17.74
C SER A 132 1.91 8.05 -16.76
N TYR A 133 1.84 6.72 -16.53
CA TYR A 133 2.82 5.93 -15.77
C TYR A 133 4.25 5.92 -16.37
N LEU A 134 4.42 6.36 -17.63
CA LEU A 134 5.74 6.49 -18.28
C LEU A 134 6.58 7.66 -17.74
N SER A 135 6.02 8.49 -16.86
CA SER A 135 6.67 9.69 -16.32
C SER A 135 7.79 9.38 -15.32
N ALA A 136 7.89 8.13 -14.84
CA ALA A 136 8.88 7.71 -13.85
C ALA A 136 10.34 7.78 -14.35
N GLY A 137 10.57 8.04 -15.64
CA GLY A 137 11.90 8.20 -16.22
C GLY A 137 12.61 6.87 -16.49
N ASN A 138 13.77 6.93 -17.14
CA ASN A 138 14.58 5.76 -17.51
C ASN A 138 15.64 5.41 -16.45
N GLU A 139 15.55 5.98 -15.25
CA GLU A 139 16.50 5.64 -14.19
C GLU A 139 16.20 4.23 -13.65
N PRO A 140 17.22 3.42 -13.33
CA PRO A 140 16.99 2.14 -12.70
C PRO A 140 16.41 2.36 -11.31
N HIS A 141 15.30 1.68 -11.02
CA HIS A 141 14.65 1.71 -9.71
C HIS A 141 14.55 0.29 -9.18
N ASP A 142 14.88 0.14 -7.90
CA ASP A 142 14.77 -1.12 -7.17
C ASP A 142 13.36 -1.36 -6.65
N ILE A 143 12.55 -0.31 -6.53
CA ILE A 143 11.13 -0.43 -6.19
C ILE A 143 10.32 0.56 -6.99
N ALA A 144 9.17 0.12 -7.47
CA ALA A 144 8.17 0.96 -8.11
C ALA A 144 6.77 0.48 -7.71
N VAL A 145 5.95 1.38 -7.15
CA VAL A 145 4.55 1.13 -6.80
C VAL A 145 3.67 2.06 -7.61
N PHE A 146 2.57 1.55 -8.13
CA PHE A 146 1.62 2.30 -8.94
C PHE A 146 0.25 2.27 -8.26
N ALA A 147 -0.29 3.45 -8.01
CA ALA A 147 -1.59 3.66 -7.39
C ALA A 147 -2.61 4.11 -8.45
N PRO A 148 -3.76 3.43 -8.59
CA PRO A 148 -4.76 3.75 -9.60
C PRO A 148 -5.68 4.91 -9.20
N GLU A 149 -5.79 5.93 -10.05
CA GLU A 149 -6.75 7.04 -9.94
C GLU A 149 -7.63 7.08 -11.19
N GLY A 150 -8.75 6.36 -11.16
CA GLY A 150 -9.56 6.12 -12.35
C GLY A 150 -8.80 5.29 -13.39
N ASP A 151 -8.55 5.87 -14.57
CA ASP A 151 -7.74 5.26 -15.63
C ASP A 151 -6.27 5.72 -15.56
N GLU A 152 -5.87 6.59 -14.62
CA GLU A 152 -4.49 7.03 -14.45
C GLU A 152 -3.74 6.19 -13.41
N LEU A 153 -2.39 6.14 -13.51
CA LEU A 153 -1.52 5.46 -12.56
C LEU A 153 -0.47 6.41 -12.01
N HIS A 154 -0.49 6.61 -10.69
CA HIS A 154 0.49 7.41 -9.95
C HIS A 154 1.64 6.53 -9.49
N SER A 155 2.86 6.85 -9.91
CA SER A 155 4.05 6.06 -9.62
C SER A 155 4.84 6.59 -8.41
N TYR A 156 5.25 5.69 -7.52
CA TYR A 156 6.14 5.94 -6.39
C TYR A 156 7.36 5.04 -6.53
N THR A 157 8.56 5.61 -6.62
CA THR A 157 9.78 4.85 -6.93
C THR A 157 10.91 5.10 -5.94
N GLY A 158 11.86 4.17 -5.90
CA GLY A 158 13.03 4.27 -5.01
C GLY A 158 14.20 3.39 -5.45
N LYS A 159 15.39 3.69 -4.92
CA LYS A 159 16.63 2.90 -5.07
C LYS A 159 17.06 2.33 -3.71
N ILE A 160 17.31 1.03 -3.64
CA ILE A 160 17.78 0.33 -2.44
C ILE A 160 19.22 0.78 -2.15
N GLY A 161 19.46 1.26 -0.94
CA GLY A 161 20.73 1.88 -0.52
C GLY A 161 20.53 3.25 0.15
N GLU A 162 19.34 3.84 0.02
CA GLU A 162 18.90 5.02 0.76
C GLU A 162 17.92 4.60 1.86
N GLU A 163 18.40 4.16 3.03
CA GLU A 163 17.50 3.68 4.09
C GLU A 163 16.57 4.78 4.63
N PRO A 164 15.27 4.49 4.89
CA PRO A 164 14.51 3.28 4.54
C PRO A 164 13.66 3.47 3.26
N THR A 165 14.18 3.06 2.10
CA THR A 165 13.54 3.29 0.78
C THR A 165 12.16 2.65 0.64
N LEU A 166 12.02 1.37 1.00
CA LEU A 166 10.76 0.64 0.90
C LEU A 166 9.69 1.26 1.80
N VAL A 167 10.04 1.57 3.05
CA VAL A 167 9.11 2.20 4.00
C VAL A 167 8.68 3.58 3.51
N ARG A 168 9.60 4.40 2.97
CA ARG A 168 9.27 5.71 2.38
C ARG A 168 8.30 5.58 1.20
N VAL A 169 8.51 4.59 0.33
CA VAL A 169 7.63 4.37 -0.82
C VAL A 169 6.25 3.89 -0.37
N LEU A 170 6.18 2.96 0.59
CA LEU A 170 4.92 2.50 1.16
C LEU A 170 4.16 3.64 1.86
N ASP A 171 4.85 4.47 2.63
CA ASP A 171 4.24 5.58 3.34
C ASP A 171 3.63 6.61 2.37
N GLY A 172 4.35 6.98 1.31
CA GLY A 172 3.80 7.89 0.29
C GLY A 172 2.59 7.33 -0.48
N VAL A 173 2.52 6.01 -0.68
CA VAL A 173 1.36 5.35 -1.28
C VAL A 173 0.17 5.36 -0.31
N VAL A 174 0.41 5.11 0.96
CA VAL A 174 -0.66 5.13 1.99
C VAL A 174 -1.18 6.55 2.24
N GLU A 175 -0.31 7.55 2.26
CA GLU A 175 -0.74 8.96 2.32
C GLU A 175 -1.68 9.31 1.15
N TRP A 176 -1.35 8.88 -0.06
CA TRP A 176 -2.22 9.07 -1.23
C TRP A 176 -3.57 8.34 -1.09
N LEU A 177 -3.59 7.13 -0.52
CA LEU A 177 -4.83 6.41 -0.24
C LEU A 177 -5.72 7.19 0.72
N MET A 178 -5.14 7.80 1.76
CA MET A 178 -5.88 8.62 2.71
C MET A 178 -6.48 9.84 2.02
N ASP A 179 -5.70 10.61 1.26
CA ASP A 179 -6.17 11.82 0.57
C ASP A 179 -7.26 11.53 -0.48
N ASN A 180 -7.16 10.42 -1.21
CA ASN A 180 -8.16 10.04 -2.22
C ASN A 180 -9.42 9.43 -1.61
N SER A 181 -9.32 8.74 -0.48
CA SER A 181 -10.49 8.22 0.25
C SER A 181 -11.41 9.33 0.77
N TYR A 182 -10.89 10.54 0.99
CA TYR A 182 -11.68 11.71 1.40
C TYR A 182 -12.37 12.44 0.24
N SER A 183 -11.99 12.16 -1.01
CA SER A 183 -12.54 12.84 -2.19
C SER A 183 -13.85 12.22 -2.73
N ASP A 184 -14.18 11.00 -2.29
CA ASP A 184 -15.42 10.27 -2.64
C ASP A 184 -16.60 10.54 -1.65
N MET A 185 -16.48 11.54 -0.76
CA MET A 185 -17.51 11.96 0.21
C MET A 185 -18.30 13.21 -0.19
#